data_AF-A0A852RFG9-F1
#
_entry.id   AF-A0A852RFG9-F1
#
_cell.length_a   1.000
_cell.length_b   1.000
_cell.length_c   1.000
_cell.angle_alpha   90.00
_cell.angle_beta   90.00
_cell.angle_gamma   90.00
#
_symmetry.space_group_name_H-M   'P 1'
#
loop_
_entity.id
_entity.type
_entity.pdbx_description
1 polymer ?
#
loop_
_entity_poly.entity_id
_entity_poly.type
_entity_poly.pdbx_seq_one_letter_code
_entity_poly.pdbx_strand_id
1 'polypeptide(L)'
;MTITEFLLARIAEDEAGSIGTHWSRRARAECEAKRSILEEIEARRSMIPKHVVGDGDEHDEVIVEWAESTVLASLAAVYADHQDYREEWAR
;
A
#
# COMPACT_ATOMS: atom_id res chain seq x y z
N MET A 1 -12.88 -1.65 -5.99
CA MET A 1 -11.55 -1.07 -5.81
C MET A 1 -11.08 -1.39 -4.41
N THR A 2 -9.96 -2.10 -4.30
CA THR A 2 -9.24 -2.33 -3.04
C THR A 2 -8.36 -1.13 -2.70
N ILE A 3 -7.88 -1.05 -1.46
CA ILE A 3 -6.93 0.00 -1.03
C ILE A 3 -5.63 -0.04 -1.85
N THR A 4 -5.14 -1.24 -2.20
CA THR A 4 -3.95 -1.42 -3.05
C THR A 4 -4.20 -0.94 -4.47
N GLU A 5 -5.34 -1.29 -5.08
CA GLU A 5 -5.71 -0.81 -6.42
C GLU A 5 -5.81 0.72 -6.46
N PHE A 6 -6.38 1.34 -5.42
CA PHE A 6 -6.45 2.79 -5.29
C PHE A 6 -5.06 3.42 -5.20
N LEU A 7 -4.18 2.90 -4.33
CA LEU A 7 -2.83 3.43 -4.15
C LEU A 7 -1.99 3.30 -5.43
N LEU A 8 -2.09 2.17 -6.13
CA LEU A 8 -1.43 1.98 -7.44
C LEU A 8 -1.93 2.99 -8.47
N ALA A 9 -3.24 3.26 -8.51
CA ALA A 9 -3.80 4.27 -9.40
C ALA A 9 -3.31 5.69 -9.05
N ARG A 10 -3.19 6.06 -7.77
CA ARG A 10 -2.64 7.36 -7.36
C ARG A 10 -1.16 7.50 -7.70
N ILE A 11 -0.36 6.46 -7.49
CA ILE A 11 1.05 6.46 -7.89
C ILE A 11 1.19 6.65 -9.41
N ALA A 12 0.37 5.97 -10.21
CA ALA A 12 0.39 6.12 -11.66
C ALA A 12 -0.02 7.53 -12.13
N GLU A 13 -1.01 8.15 -11.48
CA GLU A 13 -1.41 9.53 -11.77
C GLU A 13 -0.33 10.55 -11.39
N ASP A 14 0.29 10.39 -10.22
CA ASP A 14 1.43 11.20 -9.77
C ASP A 14 2.59 11.12 -10.80
N GLU A 15 2.90 9.91 -11.27
CA GLU A 15 3.93 9.68 -12.28
C GLU A 15 3.56 10.28 -13.65
N ALA A 16 2.30 10.17 -14.08
CA ALA A 16 1.83 10.75 -15.33
C ALA A 16 1.85 12.29 -15.27
N GLY A 17 1.47 12.88 -14.14
CA GLY A 17 1.57 14.32 -13.88
C GLY A 17 3.00 14.86 -13.86
N SER A 18 3.99 13.96 -13.70
CA SER A 18 5.42 14.29 -13.78
C SER A 18 5.96 14.44 -15.20
N ILE A 19 5.22 13.96 -16.20
CA ILE A 19 5.63 14.04 -17.61
C ILE A 19 5.45 15.50 -18.08
N GLY A 20 6.55 16.23 -18.22
CA GLY A 20 6.58 17.61 -18.71
C GLY A 20 6.64 18.69 -17.62
N THR A 21 6.61 18.31 -16.35
CA THR A 21 6.89 19.20 -15.22
C THR A 21 8.22 18.82 -14.57
N HIS A 22 8.94 19.80 -14.01
CA HIS A 22 10.26 19.61 -13.38
C HIS A 22 10.12 18.95 -12.00
N TRP A 23 9.53 17.76 -11.94
CA TRP A 23 9.43 17.02 -10.69
C TRP A 23 10.81 16.89 -10.09
N SER A 24 10.91 17.28 -8.82
CA SER A 24 12.15 17.10 -8.09
C SER A 24 12.47 15.61 -8.04
N ARG A 25 13.76 15.26 -8.06
CA ARG A 25 14.23 13.87 -7.85
C ARG A 25 13.54 13.19 -6.66
N ARG A 26 13.21 13.98 -5.62
CA ARG A 26 12.45 13.55 -4.44
C ARG A 26 11.09 12.96 -4.80
N ALA A 27 10.30 13.62 -5.65
CA ALA A 27 8.94 13.17 -5.94
C ALA A 27 8.91 11.84 -6.72
N ARG A 28 9.89 11.60 -7.61
CA ARG A 28 10.08 10.29 -8.25
C ARG A 28 10.46 9.20 -7.25
N ALA A 29 11.38 9.52 -6.32
CA ALA A 29 11.78 8.59 -5.27
C ALA A 29 10.62 8.25 -4.32
N GLU A 30 9.69 9.18 -4.09
CA GLU A 30 8.47 8.92 -3.32
C GLU A 30 7.54 7.93 -4.02
N CYS A 31 7.31 8.08 -5.33
CA CYS A 31 6.51 7.11 -6.11
C CYS A 31 7.15 5.72 -6.12
N GLU A 32 8.46 5.64 -6.32
CA GLU A 32 9.22 4.39 -6.29
C GLU A 32 9.14 3.71 -4.91
N ALA A 33 9.33 4.47 -3.83
CA ALA A 33 9.22 3.95 -2.47
C ALA A 33 7.81 3.42 -2.16
N LYS A 34 6.76 4.18 -2.52
CA LYS A 34 5.37 3.74 -2.35
C LYS A 34 5.10 2.44 -3.11
N ARG A 35 5.58 2.32 -4.35
CA ARG A 35 5.43 1.10 -5.16
C ARG A 35 6.14 -0.10 -4.51
N SER A 36 7.39 0.07 -4.09
CA SER A 36 8.17 -1.01 -3.47
C SER A 36 7.51 -1.53 -2.20
N ILE A 37 6.92 -0.65 -1.37
CA ILE A 37 6.15 -1.06 -0.19
C ILE A 37 4.95 -1.93 -0.58
N LEU A 38 4.19 -1.54 -1.62
CA LEU A 38 3.03 -2.31 -2.07
C LEU A 38 3.44 -3.67 -2.64
N GLU A 39 4.51 -3.73 -3.41
CA GLU A 39 5.07 -4.99 -3.94
C GLU A 39 5.51 -5.92 -2.81
N GLU A 40 6.15 -5.39 -1.75
CA GLU A 40 6.56 -6.18 -0.59
C GLU A 40 5.36 -6.74 0.17
N ILE A 41 4.32 -5.93 0.38
CA ILE A 41 3.06 -6.36 1.01
C ILE A 41 2.39 -7.47 0.18
N GLU A 42 2.31 -7.31 -1.15
CA GLU A 42 1.73 -8.36 -2.01
C GLU A 42 2.58 -9.64 -2.02
N ALA A 43 3.91 -9.52 -2.05
CA ALA A 43 4.81 -10.67 -1.97
C ALA A 43 4.63 -11.42 -0.64
N ARG A 44 4.54 -10.69 0.49
CA ARG A 44 4.32 -11.29 1.81
C ARG A 44 2.97 -11.99 1.90
N ARG A 45 1.89 -11.36 1.41
CA ARG A 45 0.55 -11.97 1.31
C ARG A 45 0.53 -13.23 0.46
N SER A 46 1.36 -13.30 -0.57
CA SER A 46 1.51 -14.48 -1.43
C SER A 46 2.32 -15.61 -0.76
N MET A 47 3.25 -15.26 0.14
CA MET A 47 4.09 -16.20 0.89
C MET A 47 3.36 -16.86 2.06
N ILE A 48 2.31 -16.25 2.62
CA ILE A 48 1.49 -16.87 3.68
C ILE A 48 0.71 -18.04 3.05
N PRO A 49 1.01 -19.31 3.39
CA PRO A 49 0.32 -20.44 2.81
C PRO A 49 -1.15 -20.42 3.27
N LYS A 50 -2.10 -20.46 2.33
CA LYS A 50 -3.55 -20.53 2.63
C LYS A 50 -3.99 -21.81 3.39
N HIS A 51 -3.06 -22.66 3.81
CA HIS A 51 -3.25 -23.87 4.60
C HIS A 51 -2.02 -24.11 5.49
N VAL A 52 -2.03 -23.55 6.70
CA VAL A 52 -1.26 -24.12 7.81
C VAL A 52 -2.24 -24.35 8.97
N VAL A 53 -2.91 -25.50 8.94
CA VAL A 53 -3.40 -26.11 10.18
C VAL A 53 -2.16 -26.77 10.78
N GLY A 54 -1.48 -26.09 11.71
CA GLY A 54 -0.36 -26.69 12.44
C GLY A 54 0.60 -25.69 13.07
N ASP A 55 0.40 -25.44 14.36
CA ASP A 55 1.44 -25.14 15.37
C ASP A 55 2.41 -23.97 15.09
N GLY A 56 1.98 -22.99 14.29
CA GLY A 56 2.62 -21.66 14.22
C GLY A 56 2.00 -20.74 15.26
N ASP A 57 2.82 -19.97 15.97
CA ASP A 57 2.39 -19.01 17.00
C ASP A 57 1.41 -18.00 16.37
N GLU A 58 0.11 -18.14 16.61
CA GLU A 58 -0.97 -17.30 16.04
C GLU A 58 -0.72 -15.80 16.25
N HIS A 59 0.09 -15.46 17.26
CA HIS A 59 0.55 -14.11 17.53
C HIS A 59 1.40 -13.48 16.42
N ASP A 60 2.25 -14.23 15.73
CA ASP A 60 3.14 -13.68 14.68
C ASP A 60 2.35 -13.31 13.41
N GLU A 61 1.32 -14.08 13.05
CA GLU A 61 0.48 -13.82 11.88
C GLU A 61 -0.41 -12.57 12.09
N VAL A 62 -1.02 -12.43 13.27
CA VAL A 62 -1.85 -11.28 13.63
C VAL A 62 -1.04 -9.97 13.70
N ILE A 63 0.20 -10.02 14.17
CA ILE A 63 1.08 -8.84 14.20
C ILE A 63 1.43 -8.36 12.78
N VAL A 64 1.69 -9.30 11.86
CA VAL A 64 2.02 -8.98 10.46
C VAL A 64 0.81 -8.39 9.73
N GLU A 65 -0.38 -8.97 9.87
CA GLU A 65 -1.60 -8.45 9.26
C GLU A 65 -1.95 -7.03 9.75
N TRP A 66 -1.79 -6.78 11.06
CA TRP A 66 -2.02 -5.46 11.65
C TRP A 66 -1.02 -4.41 11.12
N ALA A 67 0.25 -4.78 10.97
CA ALA A 67 1.28 -3.90 10.43
C ALA A 67 1.01 -3.53 8.97
N GLU A 68 0.62 -4.50 8.13
CA GLU A 68 0.26 -4.23 6.72
C GLU A 68 -0.95 -3.30 6.61
N SER A 69 -2.00 -3.57 7.38
CA SER A 69 -3.20 -2.74 7.42
C SER A 69 -2.87 -1.29 7.82
N THR A 70 -2.03 -1.12 8.84
CA THR A 70 -1.57 0.20 9.30
C THR A 70 -0.78 0.95 8.24
N VAL A 71 0.11 0.26 7.51
CA VAL A 71 0.90 0.87 6.44
C VAL A 71 0.01 1.31 5.28
N LEU A 72 -0.92 0.45 4.84
CA LEU A 72 -1.84 0.77 3.75
C LEU A 72 -2.78 1.93 4.12
N ALA A 73 -3.32 1.94 5.34
CA ALA A 73 -4.13 3.03 5.86
C ALA A 73 -3.36 4.36 5.88
N SER A 74 -2.11 4.33 6.35
CA SER A 74 -1.24 5.50 6.39
C SER A 74 -0.95 6.06 5.00
N LEU A 75 -0.70 5.20 4.01
CA LEU A 75 -0.51 5.61 2.62
C LEU A 75 -1.80 6.20 2.02
N ALA A 76 -2.95 5.59 2.32
CA ALA A 76 -4.24 6.05 1.81
C ALA A 76 -4.68 7.38 2.45
N ALA A 77 -4.32 7.64 3.70
CA ALA A 77 -4.68 8.86 4.44
C ALA A 77 -4.18 10.15 3.76
N VAL A 78 -3.09 10.08 3.00
CA VAL A 78 -2.58 11.22 2.20
C VAL A 78 -3.61 11.69 1.14
N TYR A 79 -4.51 10.80 0.75
CA TYR A 79 -5.54 11.05 -0.25
C TYR A 79 -6.94 11.13 0.36
N ALA A 80 -7.08 11.48 1.65
CA ALA A 80 -8.38 11.54 2.33
C ALA A 80 -9.39 12.49 1.66
N ASP A 81 -8.91 13.56 1.02
CA ASP A 81 -9.74 14.52 0.28
C ASP A 81 -10.08 14.06 -1.15
N HIS A 82 -9.61 12.89 -1.58
CA HIS A 82 -9.82 12.37 -2.93
C HIS A 82 -11.23 11.78 -3.10
N GLN A 83 -11.92 12.07 -4.21
CA GLN A 83 -13.31 11.61 -4.43
C GLN A 83 -13.50 10.07 -4.36
N ASP A 84 -12.47 9.33 -4.76
CA ASP A 84 -12.47 7.86 -4.76
C ASP A 84 -11.94 7.25 -3.46
N TYR A 85 -11.52 8.09 -2.49
CA TYR A 85 -11.13 7.65 -1.16
C TYR A 85 -12.33 7.08 -0.41
N ARG A 86 -12.09 6.05 0.40
CA ARG A 86 -13.12 5.46 1.27
C ARG A 86 -12.68 5.56 2.72
N GLU A 87 -13.56 6.09 3.56
CA GLU A 87 -13.32 6.23 5.01
C GLU A 87 -13.00 4.90 5.71
N GLU A 88 -13.49 3.78 5.16
CA GLU A 88 -13.19 2.43 5.68
C GLU A 88 -11.69 2.09 5.65
N TRP A 89 -10.90 2.79 4.83
CA TRP A 89 -9.44 2.63 4.72
C TRP A 89 -8.65 3.36 5.80
N ALA A 90 -9.29 4.18 6.64
CA ALA A 90 -8.64 4.90 7.74
C ALA A 90 -8.46 4.05 9.03
N ARG A 91 -8.92 2.79 9.02
CA ARG A 91 -8.98 1.91 10.18
C ARG A 91 -7.76 1.03 10.36
#